data_AF-A0A562KKK3-F1
#
_entry.id   AF-A0A562KKK3-F1
#
_cell.length_a   1.000
_cell.length_b   1.000
_cell.length_c   1.000
_cell.angle_alpha   90.00
_cell.angle_beta   90.00
_cell.angle_gamma   90.00
#
_symmetry.space_group_name_H-M   'P 1'
#
loop_
_entity.id
_entity.type
_entity.pdbx_description
1 polymer ?
#
loop_
_entity_poly.entity_id
_entity_poly.type
_entity_poly.pdbx_seq_one_letter_code
_entity_poly.pdbx_strand_id
1 'polypeptide(L)' 'MTREIIEDIVTGAVRRALGTNTSSPWLDSESAAAYLSCTPGTMKTWRSRGEGPNYHIIQQKLVRYHMDDLDAFVRGEVAR' A
#
# COMPACT_ATOMS: atom_id res chain seq x y z
N MET A 1 -13.39 -30.86 -19.50
CA MET A 1 -12.89 -29.88 -18.52
C MET A 1 -13.50 -28.55 -18.86
N THR A 2 -14.26 -27.93 -17.96
CA THR A 2 -14.97 -26.67 -18.24
C THR A 2 -14.00 -25.49 -18.21
N ARG A 3 -14.32 -24.43 -18.98
CA ARG A 3 -13.54 -23.20 -19.06
C ARG A 3 -13.27 -22.57 -17.69
N GLU A 4 -14.26 -22.59 -16.79
CA GLU A 4 -14.14 -22.08 -15.43
C GLU A 4 -13.04 -22.79 -14.61
N ILE A 5 -12.91 -24.10 -14.76
CA ILE A 5 -11.86 -24.87 -14.07
C ILE A 5 -10.48 -24.45 -14.56
N ILE A 6 -10.33 -24.20 -15.86
CA ILE A 6 -9.06 -23.76 -16.45
C ILE A 6 -8.70 -22.35 -15.96
N GLU A 7 -9.67 -21.43 -15.93
CA GLU A 7 -9.46 -20.05 -15.44
C GLU A 7 -9.04 -20.03 -13.97
N ASP A 8 -9.65 -20.86 -13.12
CA ASP A 8 -9.31 -20.94 -11.69
C ASP A 8 -7.90 -21.56 -11.46
N ILE A 9 -7.55 -22.60 -12.21
CA ILE A 9 -6.22 -23.24 -12.13
C ILE A 9 -5.13 -22.24 -12.54
N VAL A 10 -5.31 -21.55 -13.67
CA VAL A 10 -4.34 -20.56 -14.16
C VAL A 10 -4.21 -19.41 -13.17
N THR A 11 -5.33 -18.85 -12.72
CA THR A 11 -5.33 -17.76 -11.73
C THR A 11 -4.64 -18.18 -10.43
N GLY A 12 -4.94 -19.39 -9.93
CA GLY A 12 -4.32 -19.93 -8.73
C GLY A 12 -2.81 -20.16 -8.89
N ALA A 13 -2.36 -20.66 -10.04
CA ALA A 13 -0.95 -20.87 -10.33
C ALA A 13 -0.18 -19.56 -10.42
N VAL A 14 -0.73 -18.55 -11.12
CA VAL A 14 -0.14 -17.22 -11.23
C VAL A 14 -0.01 -16.56 -9.85
N ARG A 15 -1.05 -16.60 -9.02
CA ARG A 15 -1.01 -16.02 -7.66
C ARG A 15 0.08 -16.65 -6.78
N ARG A 16 0.25 -17.98 -6.85
CA ARG A 16 1.29 -18.68 -6.10
C ARG A 16 2.69 -18.35 -6.62
N ALA A 17 2.87 -18.34 -7.94
CA ALA A 17 4.15 -18.05 -8.58
C ALA A 17 4.61 -16.60 -8.36
N LEU A 18 3.67 -15.65 -8.36
CA LEU A 18 3.94 -14.24 -8.09
C LEU A 18 3.98 -13.90 -6.59
N GLY A 19 3.74 -14.86 -5.69
CA GLY A 19 3.70 -14.62 -4.24
C GLY A 19 2.59 -13.66 -3.79
N THR A 20 1.58 -13.42 -4.63
CA THR A 20 0.55 -12.38 -4.39
C THR A 20 -0.50 -12.80 -3.37
N ASN A 21 -0.33 -13.94 -2.70
CA ASN A 21 -1.38 -14.47 -1.83
C ASN A 21 -1.43 -13.82 -0.44
N THR A 22 -0.62 -12.80 -0.14
CA THR A 22 -0.69 -12.10 1.17
C THR A 22 0.00 -10.72 1.18
N SER A 23 -0.24 -9.85 0.20
CA SER A 23 0.17 -8.44 0.40
C SER A 23 -0.89 -7.75 1.26
N SER A 24 -0.58 -7.55 2.54
CA SER A 24 -1.39 -6.69 3.40
C SER A 24 -1.59 -5.32 2.73
N PRO A 25 -2.78 -4.69 2.83
CA PRO A 25 -2.99 -3.34 2.29
C PRO A 25 -2.23 -2.26 3.07
N TRP A 26 -1.56 -2.66 4.16
CA TRP A 26 -0.74 -1.81 5.00
C TRP A 26 0.70 -1.77 4.51
N LEU A 27 1.09 -0.62 3.97
CA LEU A 27 2.43 -0.33 3.49
C LEU A 27 3.29 0.29 4.59
N ASP A 28 4.58 -0.04 4.58
CA ASP A 28 5.56 0.71 5.35
C ASP A 28 5.95 2.02 4.64
N SER A 29 6.87 2.79 5.24
CA SER A 29 7.26 4.08 4.67
C SER A 29 8.02 3.96 3.34
N GLU A 30 8.71 2.84 3.10
CA GLU A 30 9.45 2.61 1.85
C GLU A 30 8.48 2.30 0.72
N SER A 31 7.55 1.37 0.96
CA SER A 31 6.54 0.97 -0.01
C SER A 31 5.56 2.10 -0.31
N ALA A 32 5.16 2.88 0.70
CA ALA A 32 4.30 4.05 0.51
C ALA A 32 5.01 5.18 -0.27
N ALA A 33 6.31 5.40 -0.02
CA ALA A 33 7.08 6.36 -0.79
C ALA A 33 7.21 5.93 -2.27
N ALA A 34 7.48 4.64 -2.50
CA ALA A 34 7.51 4.08 -3.84
C ALA A 34 6.14 4.23 -4.54
N TYR A 35 5.04 3.97 -3.84
CA TYR A 35 3.68 4.16 -4.34
C TYR A 35 3.42 5.61 -4.83
N LEU A 36 3.83 6.60 -4.03
CA LEU A 36 3.68 8.01 -4.36
C LEU A 36 4.80 8.59 -5.22
N SER A 37 5.73 7.75 -5.71
CA SER A 37 6.91 8.17 -6.48
C SER A 37 7.76 9.25 -5.79
N CYS A 38 7.93 9.14 -4.46
CA CYS A 38 8.76 10.04 -3.67
C CYS A 38 9.77 9.25 -2.81
N THR A 39 10.52 9.94 -1.95
CA THR A 39 11.49 9.29 -1.06
C THR A 39 10.90 9.01 0.33
N PRO A 40 11.36 7.97 1.05
CA PRO A 40 10.94 7.74 2.44
C PRO A 40 11.24 8.93 3.36
N GLY A 41 12.29 9.70 3.04
CA GLY A 41 12.60 10.96 3.71
C GLY A 41 11.53 12.03 3.51
N THR A 42 10.94 12.11 2.31
CA THR A 42 9.79 13.01 2.03
C THR A 42 8.59 12.63 2.89
N MET A 43 8.24 11.35 2.95
CA MET A 43 7.17 10.85 3.83
C MET A 43 7.42 11.18 5.30
N LYS A 44 8.67 11.07 5.78
CA LYS A 44 9.04 11.47 7.15
C LYS A 44 8.88 12.97 7.37
N THR A 45 9.33 13.79 6.43
CA THR A 45 9.21 15.25 6.49
C THR A 45 7.75 15.67 6.54
N TRP A 46 6.90 15.14 5.65
CA TRP A 46 5.46 15.41 5.66
C TRP A 46 4.85 15.10 7.02
N ARG A 47 5.07 13.89 7.56
CA ARG A 47 4.57 13.55 8.91
C ARG A 47 5.05 14.50 10.00
N SER A 48 6.32 14.93 9.95
CA SER A 48 6.86 15.86 10.96
C SER A 48 6.25 17.27 10.89
N ARG A 49 5.75 17.66 9.71
CA ARG A 49 5.06 18.93 9.47
C ARG A 49 3.55 18.81 9.66
N GLY A 50 3.05 17.60 9.91
CA GLY A 50 1.63 17.32 9.90
C GLY A 50 1.02 17.35 8.50
N GLU A 51 1.81 17.22 7.44
CA GLU A 51 1.37 17.20 6.04
C GLU A 51 1.23 15.76 5.51
N GLY A 52 0.66 15.63 4.31
CA GLY A 52 0.72 14.41 3.49
C GLY A 52 -0.43 13.43 3.71
N PRO A 53 -0.29 12.18 3.23
CA PRO A 53 -1.31 11.15 3.40
C PRO A 53 -1.48 10.77 4.87
N ASN A 54 -2.66 10.27 5.22
CA ASN A 54 -2.91 9.72 6.54
C ASN A 54 -1.96 8.55 6.84
N TYR A 55 -1.44 8.54 8.06
CA TYR A 55 -0.59 7.46 8.56
C TYR A 55 -1.09 6.99 9.92
N HIS A 56 -0.77 5.75 10.21
CA HIS A 56 -1.16 5.05 11.43
C HIS A 56 0.09 4.62 12.17
N ILE A 57 0.15 4.92 13.47
CA ILE A 57 1.20 4.44 14.36
C ILE A 57 0.68 3.19 15.04
N ILE A 58 1.29 2.05 14.74
CA ILE A 58 1.05 0.79 15.44
C ILE A 58 2.01 0.74 16.64
N GLN A 59 1.44 0.54 17.82
CA GLN A 59 2.13 0.66 19.11
C GLN A 59 2.78 2.06 19.25
N GLN A 60 4.10 2.16 19.38
CA GLN A 60 4.78 3.43 19.67
C GLN A 60 5.55 4.02 18.50
N LYS A 61 5.96 3.22 17.51
CA LYS A 61 6.92 3.67 16.48
C LYS A 61 6.68 3.13 15.08
N LEU A 62 5.83 2.11 14.93
CA LEU A 62 5.69 1.44 13.65
C LEU A 62 4.69 2.21 12.78
N VAL A 63 5.20 2.92 11.79
CA VAL A 63 4.39 3.72 10.87
C VAL A 63 3.91 2.84 9.73
N ARG A 64 2.61 2.89 9.47
CA ARG A 64 1.96 2.24 8.34
C ARG A 64 1.02 3.19 7.61
N TYR A 65 0.88 2.97 6.33
CA TYR A 65 -0.05 3.66 5.44
C TYR A 65 -1.01 2.62 4.87
N HIS A 66 -2.30 2.90 4.92
CA HIS A 66 -3.26 2.10 4.16
C HIS A 66 -3.25 2.57 2.70
N MET A 67 -3.40 1.67 1.73
CA MET A 67 -3.45 2.07 0.32
C MET A 67 -4.56 3.10 0.04
N ASP A 68 -5.74 2.93 0.62
CA ASP A 68 -6.85 3.89 0.46
C ASP A 68 -6.51 5.31 0.92
N ASP A 69 -5.71 5.44 1.98
CA ASP A 69 -5.26 6.75 2.50
C ASP A 69 -4.27 7.43 1.54
N LEU A 70 -3.41 6.64 0.88
CA LEU A 70 -2.48 7.14 -0.15
C LEU A 70 -3.25 7.58 -1.40
N ASP A 71 -4.23 6.79 -1.79
CA ASP A 71 -5.13 7.05 -2.91
C ASP A 71 -5.96 8.32 -2.71
N ALA A 72 -6.57 8.47 -1.54
CA ALA A 72 -7.33 9.65 -1.18
C ALA A 72 -6.45 10.91 -1.17
N PHE A 73 -5.18 10.79 -0.75
CA PHE A 73 -4.20 11.88 -0.85
C PHE A 73 -3.88 12.26 -2.30
N VAL A 74 -3.64 11.28 -3.18
CA VAL A 74 -3.40 11.52 -4.62
C VAL A 74 -4.61 12.19 -5.28
N ARG A 75 -5.83 11.83 -4.86
CA ARG A 75 -7.06 12.46 -5.35
C ARG A 75 -7.36 13.83 -4.74
N GLY A 76 -6.60 14.25 -3.72
CA GLY A 76 -6.84 15.50 -2.99
C GLY A 76 -8.07 15.47 -2.09
N GLU A 77 -8.57 14.28 -1.75
CA GLU A 77 -9.75 14.07 -0.90
C GLU A 77 -9.41 14.22 0.58
N VAL A 78 -8.16 13.89 0.96
CA VAL A 78 -7.63 14.02 2.31
C VAL A 78 -6.19 14.51 2.26
N ALA A 79 -5.86 15.47 3.11
CA ALA A 79 -4.49 15.84 3.44
C ALA A 79 -4.46 16.22 4.92
N ARG A 80 -3.39 15.85 5.62
CA ARG A 80 -3.14 16.40 6.95
C ARG A 80 -2.56 17.81 6.84
#